data_AF-A0A952K4E4-F1
#
_entry.id   AF-A0A952K4E4-F1
#
_cell.length_a   1.000
_cell.length_b   1.000
_cell.length_c   1.000
_cell.angle_alpha   90.00
_cell.angle_beta   90.00
_cell.angle_gamma   90.00
#
_symmetry.space_group_name_H-M   'P 1'
#
loop_
_entity.id
_entity.type
_entity.pdbx_description
1 polymer ?
#
loop_
_entity_poly.entity_id
_entity_poly.type
_entity_poly.pdbx_seq_one_letter_code
_entity_poly.pdbx_strand_id
1 'polypeptide(L)' 'MGHFPKPAAGSWTENWPELGTAPVDYTDSIDPEHYKLEQQAIFKKLWLNVGRVERLPRKGSYFT' A
#
# COMPACT_ATOMS: atom_id res chain seq x y z
N MET A 1 -16.47 26.91 10.45
CA MET A 1 -15.50 26.53 11.49
C MET A 1 -15.71 25.04 11.74
N GLY A 2 -14.67 24.20 11.58
CA GLY A 2 -14.85 22.73 11.59
C GLY A 2 -15.47 22.25 12.91
N HIS A 3 -16.50 21.41 12.84
CA HIS A 3 -17.29 20.94 13.97
C HIS A 3 -16.52 20.09 15.00
N PHE A 4 -15.23 19.81 14.75
CA PHE A 4 -14.35 19.04 15.63
C PHE A 4 -13.01 19.79 15.81
N PRO A 5 -12.72 20.32 17.01
CA PRO A 5 -11.41 20.92 17.28
C PRO A 5 -10.32 19.84 17.21
N LYS A 6 -9.14 20.19 16.68
CA LYS A 6 -7.98 19.30 16.69
C LYS A 6 -7.67 18.90 18.14
N PRO A 7 -7.47 17.62 18.46
CA PRO A 7 -7.07 17.18 19.79
C PRO A 7 -5.78 17.87 20.24
N ALA A 8 -5.62 18.08 21.56
CA ALA A 8 -4.40 18.67 22.14
C ALA A 8 -3.15 17.82 21.92
N ALA A 9 -3.30 16.52 21.68
CA ALA A 9 -2.23 15.55 21.45
C ALA A 9 -1.50 15.71 20.08
N GLY A 10 -1.54 16.90 19.47
CA GLY A 10 -0.91 17.15 18.17
C GLY A 10 -1.59 16.40 17.02
N SER A 11 -1.10 16.59 15.80
CA SER A 11 -1.40 15.61 14.75
C SER A 11 -0.56 14.37 15.04
N TRP A 12 -1.10 13.18 14.80
CA TRP A 12 -0.39 11.91 15.01
C TRP A 12 1.05 11.93 14.47
N THR A 13 1.31 12.67 13.39
CA THR A 13 2.64 12.91 12.80
C THR A 13 3.70 13.48 13.77
N GLU A 14 3.32 14.23 14.81
CA GLU A 14 4.26 14.77 15.81
C GLU A 14 4.88 13.67 16.68
N ASN A 15 4.23 12.50 16.78
CA ASN A 15 4.75 11.35 17.53
C ASN A 15 5.80 10.54 16.76
N TRP A 16 5.94 10.75 15.44
CA TRP A 16 6.89 10.04 14.56
C TRP A 16 7.67 11.06 13.71
N PRO A 17 8.61 11.80 14.32
CA PRO A 17 9.38 12.84 13.63
C PRO A 17 10.17 12.31 12.41
N GLU A 18 10.49 11.03 12.38
CA GLU A 18 11.16 10.35 11.27
C GLU A 18 10.32 10.26 9.98
N LEU A 19 8.99 10.34 10.07
CA LEU A 19 8.11 10.28 8.90
C LEU A 19 8.10 11.59 8.11
N GLY A 20 8.53 12.70 8.73
CA GLY A 20 8.52 14.02 8.14
C GLY A 20 7.10 14.59 7.91
N THR A 21 7.05 15.89 7.62
CA THR A 21 5.79 16.62 7.29
C THR A 21 5.87 17.34 5.96
N ALA A 22 6.93 17.08 5.19
CA ALA A 22 7.11 17.64 3.86
C ALA A 22 6.13 16.97 2.86
N PRO A 23 5.90 17.58 1.69
CA PRO A 23 5.21 16.92 0.60
C PRO A 23 5.87 15.57 0.27
N VAL A 24 5.04 14.56 0.03
CA VAL A 24 5.48 13.21 -0.36
C VAL A 24 5.85 13.22 -1.85
N ASP A 25 6.98 12.62 -2.19
CA ASP A 25 7.35 12.36 -3.59
C ASP A 25 6.52 11.19 -4.12
N TYR A 26 5.92 11.37 -5.29
CA TYR A 26 5.09 10.37 -5.98
C TYR A 26 5.70 9.91 -7.30
N THR A 27 6.96 10.24 -7.55
CA THR A 27 7.65 9.87 -8.78
C THR A 27 7.70 8.34 -8.95
N ASP A 28 7.88 7.61 -7.85
CA ASP A 28 7.85 6.14 -7.81
C ASP A 28 6.54 5.54 -8.35
N SER A 29 5.43 6.25 -8.17
CA SER A 29 4.08 5.84 -8.51
C SER A 29 3.78 5.99 -10.01
N ILE A 30 4.64 6.69 -10.75
CA ILE A 30 4.45 6.98 -12.17
C ILE A 30 5.65 6.59 -13.05
N ASP A 31 6.82 6.28 -12.47
CA ASP A 31 8.01 5.88 -13.19
C ASP A 31 7.97 4.40 -13.63
N PRO A 32 7.94 4.11 -14.95
CA PRO A 32 7.94 2.73 -15.44
C PRO A 32 9.18 1.93 -15.07
N GLU A 33 10.35 2.55 -14.91
CA GLU A 33 11.56 1.85 -14.50
C GLU A 33 11.51 1.47 -13.01
N HIS A 34 10.99 2.35 -12.17
CA HIS A 34 10.74 2.03 -10.76
C HIS A 34 9.82 0.81 -10.63
N TYR A 35 8.72 0.77 -11.37
CA TYR A 35 7.81 -0.38 -11.38
C TYR A 35 8.49 -1.69 -11.82
N LYS A 36 9.44 -1.64 -12.77
CA LYS A 36 10.22 -2.83 -13.16
C LYS A 36 11.10 -3.33 -12.01
N LEU A 37 11.66 -2.43 -11.21
CA LEU A 37 12.44 -2.80 -10.02
C LEU A 37 11.55 -3.45 -8.96
N GLU A 38 10.37 -2.88 -8.70
CA GLU A 38 9.38 -3.46 -7.77
C GLU A 38 8.98 -4.87 -8.19
N GLN A 39 8.76 -5.12 -9.49
CA GLN A 39 8.49 -6.47 -10.00
C GLN A 39 9.58 -7.48 -9.60
N GLN A 40 10.86 -7.09 -9.65
CA GLN A 40 11.96 -7.99 -9.26
C GLN A 40 12.11 -8.14 -7.75
N ALA A 41 11.96 -7.05 -7.01
CA ALA A 41 12.28 -7.00 -5.59
C ALA A 41 11.12 -7.45 -4.69
N ILE A 42 9.88 -7.17 -5.10
CA ILE A 42 8.67 -7.35 -4.28
C ILE A 42 7.85 -8.50 -4.84
N PHE A 43 7.28 -8.32 -6.04
CA PHE A 43 6.28 -9.24 -6.57
C PHE A 43 6.82 -10.66 -6.83
N LYS A 44 8.12 -10.79 -7.17
CA LYS A 44 8.77 -12.10 -7.34
C LYS A 44 9.22 -12.75 -6.04
N LYS A 45 9.25 -12.03 -4.91
CA LYS A 45 9.85 -12.50 -3.65
C LYS A 45 8.84 -12.67 -2.52
N LEU A 46 7.65 -12.10 -2.65
CA LEU A 46 6.63 -12.08 -1.61
C LEU A 46 5.42 -12.94 -1.97
N TRP A 47 4.70 -13.36 -0.92
CA TRP A 47 3.42 -14.07 -1.07
C TRP A 47 2.34 -13.09 -1.51
N LEU A 48 1.76 -13.32 -2.68
CA LEU A 48 0.66 -12.54 -3.22
C LEU A 48 -0.67 -13.23 -2.95
N ASN A 49 -1.71 -12.44 -2.64
CA ASN A 49 -3.06 -12.99 -2.52
C ASN A 49 -3.60 -13.34 -3.91
N VAL A 50 -3.72 -14.63 -4.21
CA VAL A 50 -4.23 -15.11 -5.52
C VAL A 50 -5.74 -15.33 -5.49
N GLY A 51 -6.36 -15.44 -4.31
CA GLY A 51 -7.81 -15.54 -4.17
C GLY A 51 -8.24 -16.42 -3.00
N ARG A 52 -9.48 -16.89 -3.04
CA ARG A 52 -10.06 -17.72 -1.98
C ARG A 52 -10.59 -19.05 -2.49
N VAL A 53 -10.61 -20.04 -1.60
CA VAL A 53 -11.04 -21.41 -1.90
C VAL A 53 -12.49 -21.49 -2.38
N GLU A 54 -13.37 -20.60 -1.93
CA GLU A 54 -14.78 -20.58 -2.30
C GLU A 54 -15.00 -20.24 -3.79
N ARG A 55 -14.01 -19.62 -4.45
CA ARG A 55 -14.04 -19.38 -5.91
C ARG A 55 -13.80 -20.65 -6.72
N LEU A 56 -13.37 -21.75 -6.09
CA LEU A 56 -13.05 -23.04 -6.72
C LEU A 56 -13.89 -24.18 -6.11
N PRO A 57 -15.22 -24.16 -6.25
CA PRO A 57 -16.11 -25.08 -5.53
C PRO A 57 -16.08 -26.52 -6.06
N ARG A 58 -15.52 -26.75 -7.25
CA ARG A 58 -15.53 -28.07 -7.92
C ARG A 58 -14.15 -28.42 -8.45
N LYS A 59 -13.88 -29.73 -8.56
CA LYS A 59 -12.68 -30.25 -9.21
C LYS A 59 -12.62 -29.75 -10.66
N GLY A 60 -11.50 -29.16 -11.04
CA GLY A 60 -11.29 -28.62 -12.39
C GLY A 60 -11.77 -27.18 -12.58
N SER A 61 -12.36 -26.54 -11.57
CA SER A 61 -12.58 -25.09 -11.61
C SER A 61 -11.23 -24.34 -11.54
N TYR A 62 -11.12 -23.23 -12.26
CA TYR A 62 -9.96 -22.33 -12.25
C TYR A 62 -10.41 -20.88 -12.49
N PHE A 63 -9.58 -19.91 -12.13
CA PHE A 63 -9.73 -18.51 -12.52
C PHE A 63 -8.34 -17.89 -12.75
N THR A 64 -8.32 -16.80 -13.51
CA THR A 64 -7.12 -16.02 -13.84
C THR A 64 -7.18 -14.66 -13.17
#